data_AF-A0A948I5L6-F1
#
_entry.id   AF-A0A948I5L6-F1
#
_cell.length_a   1.000
_cell.length_b   1.000
_cell.length_c   1.000
_cell.angle_alpha   90.00
_cell.angle_beta   90.00
_cell.angle_gamma   90.00
#
_symmetry.space_group_name_H-M   'P 1'
#
loop_
_entity.id
_entity.type
_entity.pdbx_description
1 polymer ?
#
loop_
_entity_poly.entity_id
_entity_poly.type
_entity_poly.pdbx_seq_one_letter_code
_entity_poly.pdbx_strand_id
1 'polypeptide(L)'
;QESQAPLWERYADHGGIRFVINAEHPLVASLCTKLSSDDATSLRVLLDSISAALPVEMIYSDYSTHPREVSQTAADHDQALDRLRSLKQLLYGDGPGDPQAFLRIVLSTHLFDGQIEMTEKFIAEAFA
;
A
#
# COMPACT_ATOMS: atom_id res chain seq x y z
N GLN A 1 -1.82 -7.25 -14.64
CA GLN A 1 -0.38 -6.94 -14.74
C GLN A 1 0.12 -6.92 -13.31
N GLU A 2 1.10 -7.73 -12.95
CA GLU A 2 1.64 -7.74 -11.57
C GLU A 2 2.24 -6.37 -11.27
N SER A 3 1.85 -5.77 -10.14
CA SER A 3 2.33 -4.46 -9.74
C SER A 3 3.83 -4.51 -9.45
N GLN A 4 4.60 -3.55 -9.95
CA GLN A 4 6.02 -3.44 -9.60
C GLN A 4 6.11 -2.94 -8.15
N ALA A 5 6.49 -3.86 -7.24
CA ALA A 5 6.44 -3.72 -5.77
C ALA A 5 5.01 -3.80 -5.19
N PRO A 6 4.39 -4.99 -5.12
CA PRO A 6 3.11 -5.14 -4.44
C PRO A 6 3.27 -4.90 -2.93
N LEU A 7 2.26 -4.30 -2.29
CA LEU A 7 2.27 -4.07 -0.83
C LEU A 7 2.18 -5.39 -0.04
N TRP A 8 1.54 -6.40 -0.62
CA TRP A 8 1.48 -7.76 -0.08
C TRP A 8 2.23 -8.73 -0.98
N GLU A 9 2.98 -9.64 -0.37
CA GLU A 9 3.68 -10.73 -1.04
C GLU A 9 3.12 -12.07 -0.61
N ARG A 10 3.07 -13.01 -1.57
CA ARG A 10 2.68 -14.39 -1.33
C ARG A 10 3.91 -15.28 -1.34
N TYR A 11 4.17 -15.92 -0.22
CA TYR A 11 5.19 -16.95 -0.10
C TYR A 11 4.49 -18.32 -0.12
N ALA A 12 4.94 -19.20 -1.01
CA ALA A 12 4.51 -20.58 -1.06
C ALA A 12 5.75 -21.48 -0.97
N ASP A 13 5.87 -22.17 0.16
CA ASP A 13 6.96 -23.11 0.42
C ASP A 13 6.38 -24.45 0.90
N HIS A 14 7.27 -25.38 1.30
CA HIS A 14 6.87 -26.71 1.74
C HIS A 14 6.01 -26.70 3.02
N GLY A 15 6.02 -25.61 3.79
CA GLY A 15 5.25 -25.41 5.01
C GLY A 15 3.89 -24.77 4.81
N GLY A 16 3.55 -24.32 3.59
CA GLY A 16 2.24 -23.78 3.26
C GLY A 16 2.30 -22.48 2.46
N ILE A 17 1.19 -21.74 2.48
CA ILE A 17 1.05 -20.43 1.85
C ILE A 17 0.90 -19.40 2.95
N ARG A 18 1.70 -18.33 2.89
CA ARG A 18 1.54 -17.16 3.74
C ARG A 18 1.53 -15.89 2.90
N PHE A 19 0.76 -14.92 3.37
CA PHE A 19 0.73 -13.57 2.84
C PHE A 19 1.40 -12.66 3.87
N VAL A 20 2.34 -11.84 3.44
CA VAL A 20 3.05 -10.90 4.31
C VAL A 20 3.13 -9.53 3.67
N ILE A 21 3.17 -8.48 4.49
CA ILE A 21 3.41 -7.14 4.01
C ILE A 21 4.87 -7.04 3.51
N ASN A 22 5.04 -6.49 2.32
CA ASN A 22 6.34 -6.30 1.71
C ASN A 22 7.11 -5.16 2.42
N ALA A 23 8.12 -5.52 3.21
CA ALA A 23 8.97 -4.56 3.91
C ALA A 23 9.88 -3.74 2.97
N GLU A 24 10.15 -4.25 1.77
CA GLU A 24 10.92 -3.58 0.73
C GLU A 24 10.07 -2.65 -0.14
N HIS A 25 8.75 -2.64 0.06
CA HIS A 25 7.86 -1.74 -0.63
C HIS A 25 8.31 -0.28 -0.42
N PRO A 26 8.41 0.56 -1.47
CA PRO A 26 8.97 1.91 -1.36
C PRO A 26 8.35 2.77 -0.26
N LEU A 27 7.03 2.61 -0.01
CA LEU A 27 6.34 3.26 1.09
C LEU A 27 6.89 2.87 2.47
N VAL A 28 7.06 1.56 2.70
CA VAL A 28 7.55 1.02 3.99
C VAL A 28 9.02 1.40 4.18
N ALA A 29 9.83 1.24 3.13
CA ALA A 29 11.23 1.62 3.15
C ALA A 29 11.41 3.12 3.44
N SER A 30 10.63 3.99 2.78
CA SER A 30 10.69 5.44 2.99
C SER A 30 10.25 5.87 4.38
N LEU A 31 9.31 5.14 5.00
CA LEU A 31 8.96 5.39 6.40
C LEU A 31 10.08 4.94 7.33
N CYS A 32 10.65 3.75 7.10
CA CYS A 32 11.76 3.23 7.91
C CYS A 32 12.97 4.18 7.94
N THR A 33 13.32 4.86 6.84
CA THR A 33 14.45 5.79 6.81
C THR A 33 14.22 7.07 7.62
N LYS A 34 12.96 7.41 7.93
CA LYS A 34 12.60 8.58 8.74
C LYS A 34 12.44 8.27 10.22
N LEU A 35 12.40 6.99 10.59
CA LEU A 35 12.26 6.53 11.95
C LEU A 35 13.62 6.32 12.61
N SER A 36 13.64 6.37 13.94
CA SER A 36 14.79 5.86 14.70
C SER A 36 14.93 4.34 14.49
N SER A 37 16.09 3.76 14.81
CA SER A 37 16.30 2.31 14.69
C SER A 37 15.29 1.50 15.53
N ASP A 38 14.97 2.00 16.73
CA ASP A 38 14.04 1.32 17.65
C ASP A 38 12.59 1.43 17.14
N ASP A 39 12.21 2.59 16.60
CA ASP A 39 10.88 2.79 16.01
C ASP A 39 10.71 1.99 14.71
N ALA A 40 11.75 1.90 13.87
CA ALA A 40 11.74 1.08 12.66
C ALA A 40 11.62 -0.42 12.99
N THR A 41 12.25 -0.86 14.09
CA THR A 41 12.09 -2.24 14.59
C THR A 41 10.67 -2.47 15.09
N SER A 42 10.10 -1.52 15.82
CA SER A 42 8.72 -1.57 16.30
C SER A 42 7.71 -1.60 15.15
N LEU A 43 7.94 -0.83 14.08
CA LEU A 43 7.14 -0.88 12.86
C LEU A 43 7.18 -2.26 12.20
N ARG A 44 8.35 -2.90 12.10
CA ARG A 44 8.46 -4.26 11.55
C ARG A 44 7.64 -5.26 12.35
N VAL A 45 7.76 -5.23 13.68
CA VAL A 45 6.96 -6.08 14.57
C VAL A 45 5.46 -5.86 14.35
N LEU A 46 5.02 -4.61 14.16
CA LEU A 46 3.63 -4.29 13.85
C LEU A 46 3.19 -4.89 12.50
N LEU A 47 3.98 -4.72 11.43
CA LEU A 47 3.65 -5.25 10.10
C LEU A 47 3.62 -6.78 10.07
N ASP A 48 4.54 -7.43 10.79
CA ASP A 48 4.56 -8.89 10.97
C ASP A 48 3.32 -9.37 11.74
N SER A 49 2.92 -8.62 12.78
CA SER A 49 1.73 -8.94 13.57
C SER A 49 0.45 -8.82 12.74
N ILE A 50 0.34 -7.77 11.90
CA ILE A 50 -0.79 -7.61 10.95
C ILE A 50 -0.84 -8.78 9.96
N SER A 51 0.32 -9.17 9.42
CA SER A 51 0.42 -10.29 8.48
C SER A 51 0.00 -11.62 9.12
N ALA A 52 0.46 -11.89 10.34
CA ALA A 52 0.12 -13.11 11.08
C ALA A 52 -1.35 -13.16 11.53
N ALA A 53 -1.97 -12.00 11.73
CA ALA A 53 -3.37 -11.87 12.13
C ALA A 53 -4.35 -11.81 10.95
N LEU A 54 -3.88 -12.04 9.71
CA LEU A 54 -4.75 -12.00 8.53
C LEU A 54 -5.91 -13.01 8.67
N PRO A 55 -7.18 -12.57 8.62
CA PRO A 55 -8.32 -13.42 8.92
C PRO A 55 -8.76 -14.25 7.70
N VAL A 56 -7.91 -15.19 7.28
CA VAL A 56 -8.09 -15.98 6.04
C VAL A 56 -9.45 -16.69 5.99
N GLU A 57 -9.86 -17.32 7.09
CA GLU A 57 -11.15 -18.05 7.15
C GLU A 57 -12.36 -17.12 6.98
N MET A 58 -12.32 -15.93 7.58
CA MET A 58 -13.41 -14.96 7.45
C MET A 58 -13.46 -14.40 6.03
N ILE A 59 -12.31 -14.05 5.45
CA ILE A 59 -12.21 -13.60 4.05
C ILE A 59 -12.76 -14.67 3.11
N TYR A 60 -12.39 -15.94 3.30
CA TYR A 60 -12.91 -17.04 2.49
C TYR A 60 -14.42 -17.21 2.65
N SER A 61 -14.93 -17.16 3.87
CA SER A 61 -16.37 -17.24 4.15
C SER A 61 -17.15 -16.16 3.41
N ASP A 62 -16.77 -14.89 3.58
CA ASP A 62 -17.48 -13.76 2.97
C ASP A 62 -17.34 -13.76 1.45
N TYR A 63 -16.15 -14.06 0.92
CA TYR A 63 -15.93 -14.11 -0.52
C TYR A 63 -16.65 -15.28 -1.19
N SER A 64 -16.76 -16.43 -0.52
CA SER A 64 -17.48 -17.60 -1.06
C SER A 64 -19.00 -17.42 -1.06
N THR A 65 -19.54 -16.60 -0.15
CA THR A 65 -20.98 -16.41 0.03
C THR A 65 -21.51 -15.15 -0.65
N HIS A 66 -20.80 -14.02 -0.51
CA HIS A 66 -21.20 -12.70 -1.00
C HIS A 66 -20.04 -12.01 -1.74
N PRO A 67 -19.48 -12.61 -2.82
CA PRO A 67 -18.27 -12.10 -3.48
C PRO A 67 -18.38 -10.67 -4.00
N ARG A 68 -19.59 -10.20 -4.32
CA ARG A 68 -19.83 -8.82 -4.80
C ARG A 68 -19.90 -7.79 -3.70
N GLU A 69 -20.08 -8.21 -2.45
CA GLU A 69 -20.19 -7.33 -1.28
C GLU A 69 -18.82 -7.11 -0.63
N VAL A 70 -17.86 -8.01 -0.86
CA VAL A 70 -16.47 -7.85 -0.41
C VAL A 70 -15.79 -6.74 -1.22
N SER A 71 -15.60 -5.60 -0.59
CA SER A 71 -14.86 -4.46 -1.15
C SER A 71 -13.74 -4.02 -0.22
N GLN A 72 -12.54 -3.82 -0.78
CA GLN A 72 -11.38 -3.29 -0.07
C GLN A 72 -11.20 -1.77 -0.25
N THR A 73 -11.97 -1.14 -1.16
CA THR A 73 -11.91 0.30 -1.38
C THR A 73 -12.69 1.05 -0.30
N ALA A 74 -11.97 1.88 0.47
CA ALA A 74 -12.61 2.82 1.38
C ALA A 74 -13.20 4.00 0.58
N ALA A 75 -14.48 4.28 0.80
CA ALA A 75 -15.29 5.28 0.07
C ALA A 75 -14.92 6.75 0.37
N ASP A 76 -13.78 7.03 0.99
CA ASP A 76 -13.48 8.36 1.53
C ASP A 76 -12.76 9.23 0.49
N HIS A 77 -13.51 9.57 -0.56
CA HIS A 77 -13.08 10.40 -1.69
C HIS A 77 -12.60 11.78 -1.25
N ASP A 78 -13.22 12.32 -0.20
CA ASP A 78 -12.95 13.67 0.31
C ASP A 78 -11.52 13.82 0.87
N GLN A 79 -10.87 12.72 1.27
CA GLN A 79 -9.50 12.73 1.81
C GLN A 79 -8.44 12.24 0.81
N ALA A 80 -8.83 11.80 -0.39
CA ALA A 80 -7.91 11.17 -1.32
C ALA A 80 -6.76 12.11 -1.74
N LEU A 81 -7.06 13.38 -1.99
CA LEU A 81 -6.06 14.37 -2.35
C LEU A 81 -5.03 14.62 -1.23
N ASP A 82 -5.48 14.70 0.02
CA ASP A 82 -4.59 14.90 1.17
C ASP A 82 -3.74 13.66 1.46
N ARG A 83 -4.28 12.46 1.21
CA ARG A 83 -3.50 11.21 1.26
C ARG A 83 -2.46 11.15 0.15
N LEU A 84 -2.79 11.56 -1.07
CA LEU A 84 -1.82 11.66 -2.18
C LEU A 84 -0.70 12.65 -1.87
N ARG A 85 -1.02 13.82 -1.31
CA ARG A 85 -0.02 14.81 -0.84
C ARG A 85 0.87 14.22 0.25
N SER A 86 0.29 13.57 1.24
CA SER A 86 1.03 12.92 2.33
C SER A 86 1.94 11.82 1.82
N LEU A 87 1.47 11.03 0.86
CA LEU A 87 2.26 9.99 0.22
C LEU A 87 3.44 10.57 -0.58
N LYS A 88 3.22 11.64 -1.35
CA LYS A 88 4.30 12.34 -2.06
C LYS A 88 5.34 12.88 -1.08
N GLN A 89 4.91 13.54 0.00
CA GLN A 89 5.81 14.07 1.02
C GLN A 89 6.58 12.96 1.74
N LEU A 90 5.94 11.81 1.96
CA LEU A 90 6.59 10.67 2.55
C LEU A 90 7.70 10.12 1.65
N LEU A 91 7.43 9.95 0.35
CA LEU A 91 8.35 9.34 -0.61
C LEU A 91 9.48 10.28 -1.05
N TYR A 92 9.18 11.55 -1.31
CA TYR A 92 10.12 12.48 -1.94
C TYR A 92 10.47 13.70 -1.09
N GLY A 93 9.70 13.96 -0.02
CA GLY A 93 9.80 15.23 0.70
C GLY A 93 9.63 16.41 -0.25
N ASP A 94 10.53 17.39 -0.13
CA ASP A 94 10.56 18.58 -0.98
C ASP A 94 11.43 18.39 -2.25
N GLY A 95 12.04 17.22 -2.42
CA GLY A 95 12.91 16.91 -3.57
C GLY A 95 12.14 16.63 -4.87
N PRO A 96 12.84 16.65 -6.02
CA PRO A 96 12.24 16.22 -7.27
C PRO A 96 11.91 14.72 -7.18
N GLY A 97 10.66 14.37 -7.48
CA GLY A 97 10.22 12.97 -7.54
C GLY A 97 10.01 12.52 -8.98
N ASP A 98 9.94 11.20 -9.19
CA ASP A 98 9.59 10.61 -10.49
C ASP A 98 8.06 10.38 -10.55
N PRO A 99 7.34 11.07 -11.46
CA PRO A 99 5.90 10.91 -11.65
C PRO A 99 5.48 9.46 -11.92
N GLN A 100 6.25 8.74 -12.74
CA GLN A 100 5.94 7.38 -13.15
C GLN A 100 6.22 6.39 -12.01
N ALA A 101 7.32 6.58 -11.27
CA ALA A 101 7.56 5.80 -10.06
C ALA A 101 6.49 6.05 -9.00
N PHE A 102 6.06 7.31 -8.82
CA PHE A 102 4.99 7.65 -7.90
C PHE A 102 3.68 6.96 -8.27
N LEU A 103 3.28 7.02 -9.55
CA LEU A 103 2.08 6.33 -10.03
C LEU A 103 2.14 4.83 -9.75
N ARG A 104 3.28 4.17 -10.02
CA ARG A 104 3.45 2.73 -9.73
C ARG A 104 3.26 2.43 -8.24
N ILE A 105 3.82 3.25 -7.36
CA ILE A 105 3.68 3.09 -5.90
C ILE A 105 2.24 3.36 -5.46
N VAL A 106 1.57 4.37 -6.02
CA VAL A 106 0.15 4.64 -5.71
C VAL A 106 -0.71 3.43 -6.06
N LEU A 107 -0.54 2.90 -7.28
CA LEU A 107 -1.29 1.74 -7.77
C LEU A 107 -0.99 0.45 -6.97
N SER A 108 0.23 0.27 -6.47
CA SER A 108 0.56 -0.91 -5.65
C SER A 108 -0.06 -0.90 -4.26
N THR A 109 -0.53 0.26 -3.77
CA THR A 109 -1.20 0.35 -2.46
C THR A 109 -2.68 -0.02 -2.50
N HIS A 110 -3.33 0.00 -3.68
CA HIS A 110 -4.78 -0.13 -3.86
C HIS A 110 -5.65 0.90 -3.11
N LEU A 111 -5.06 1.86 -2.39
CA LEU A 111 -5.78 2.85 -1.58
C LEU A 111 -6.63 3.83 -2.41
N PHE A 112 -6.31 3.95 -3.70
CA PHE A 112 -6.93 4.91 -4.62
C PHE A 112 -7.61 4.19 -5.79
N ASP A 113 -7.88 2.89 -5.65
CA ASP A 113 -8.63 2.13 -6.65
C ASP A 113 -9.99 2.80 -6.90
N GLY A 114 -10.33 2.98 -8.18
CA GLY A 114 -11.52 3.74 -8.60
C GLY A 114 -11.31 5.27 -8.68
N GLN A 115 -10.12 5.79 -8.38
CA GLN A 115 -9.79 7.23 -8.41
C GLN A 115 -8.56 7.54 -9.29
N ILE A 116 -8.42 6.79 -10.40
CA ILE A 116 -7.26 6.90 -11.31
C ILE A 116 -7.17 8.30 -11.92
N GLU A 117 -8.29 8.85 -12.42
CA GLU A 117 -8.31 10.19 -13.02
C GLU A 117 -7.84 11.29 -12.04
N MET A 118 -8.27 11.20 -10.77
CA MET A 118 -7.81 12.12 -9.72
C MET A 118 -6.30 11.96 -9.47
N THR A 119 -5.83 10.72 -9.43
CA THR A 119 -4.40 10.41 -9.23
C THR A 119 -3.56 10.97 -10.38
N GLU A 120 -3.96 10.78 -11.63
CA GLU A 120 -3.27 11.30 -12.80
C GLU A 120 -3.24 12.83 -12.82
N LYS A 121 -4.38 13.47 -12.51
CA LYS A 121 -4.46 14.93 -12.38
C LYS A 121 -3.53 15.46 -11.31
N PHE A 122 -3.53 14.84 -10.13
CA PHE A 122 -2.61 15.21 -9.04
C PHE A 122 -1.15 15.11 -9.49
N ILE A 123 -0.77 14.04 -10.18
CA ILE A 123 0.60 13.83 -10.66
C ILE A 123 1.00 14.91 -11.68
N ALA A 124 0.11 15.23 -12.63
CA ALA A 124 0.36 16.27 -13.62
C ALA A 124 0.57 17.66 -12.98
N GLU A 125 -0.14 17.97 -11.89
CA GLU A 125 -0.01 19.25 -11.18
C GLU A 125 1.18 19.28 -10.20
N ALA A 126 1.44 18.18 -9.47
CA ALA A 126 2.42 18.15 -8.39
C ALA A 126 3.86 17.89 -8.84
N PHE A 127 4.07 17.49 -10.10
CA PHE A 127 5.38 17.20 -10.68
C PHE A 127 5.67 17.98 -11.98
N ALA A 128 4.84 18.97 -12.32
CA ALA A 128 5.14 19.97 -13.34
C ALA A 128 6.22 20.96 -12.85
#